data_AF-Q5ZPW8-F1
#
_entry.id   AF-Q5ZPW8-F1
#
_cell.length_a   1.000
_cell.length_b   1.000
_cell.length_c   1.000
_cell.angle_alpha   90.00
_cell.angle_beta   90.00
_cell.angle_gamma   90.00
#
_symmetry.space_group_name_H-M   'P 1'
#
loop_
_entity.id
_entity.type
_entity.pdbx_description
1 polymer ?
#
loop_
_entity_poly.entity_id
_entity_poly.type
_entity_poly.pdbx_seq_one_letter_code
_entity_poly.pdbx_strand_id
1 'polypeptide(L)'
;LQRVAGISRTGMQINRHSLTTSYLDLMSHSGTSLTQSVARAMLRFVTVTAEALRFRQIQRGFRTTLDDLSGRSYVMTAEDVDLTLNWGRLSSVLPDYHGQDSVRVGRISFGSINAILGSVALILNCHHHAS
;
A
#
# COMPACT_ATOMS: atom_id res chain seq x y z
N LEU A 1 -0.42 -13.77 -5.23
CA LEU A 1 -1.01 -13.62 -3.89
C LEU A 1 -2.54 -13.58 -3.92
N GLN A 2 -3.20 -12.54 -4.45
CA GLN A 2 -4.69 -12.41 -4.45
C GLN A 2 -5.44 -13.67 -4.91
N ARG A 3 -4.99 -14.29 -6.02
CA ARG A 3 -5.56 -15.57 -6.53
C ARG A 3 -5.55 -16.68 -5.49
N VAL A 4 -4.41 -16.91 -4.81
CA VAL A 4 -4.26 -17.97 -3.81
C VAL A 4 -5.01 -17.62 -2.52
N ALA A 5 -4.97 -16.34 -2.14
CA ALA A 5 -5.65 -15.82 -0.96
C ALA A 5 -7.19 -15.86 -1.10
N GLY A 6 -7.71 -15.93 -2.32
CA GLY A 6 -9.14 -15.85 -2.61
C GLY A 6 -9.76 -14.52 -2.16
N ILE A 7 -8.96 -13.45 -2.10
CA ILE A 7 -9.41 -12.10 -1.72
C ILE A 7 -8.83 -11.04 -2.66
N SER A 8 -9.59 -9.98 -2.88
CA SER A 8 -9.13 -8.76 -3.56
C SER A 8 -8.45 -7.82 -2.55
N ARG A 9 -7.48 -7.03 -3.01
CA ARG A 9 -6.91 -5.92 -2.23
C ARG A 9 -7.91 -4.79 -2.04
N THR A 10 -8.72 -4.47 -3.07
CA THR A 10 -9.79 -3.49 -2.93
C THR A 10 -10.85 -4.03 -1.97
N GLY A 11 -11.13 -3.30 -0.90
CA GLY A 11 -12.02 -3.73 0.18
C GLY A 11 -11.37 -4.66 1.21
N MET A 12 -10.06 -4.95 1.07
CA MET A 12 -9.34 -5.75 2.07
C MET A 12 -9.32 -5.01 3.41
N GLN A 13 -9.81 -5.69 4.45
CA GLN A 13 -9.84 -5.15 5.80
C GLN A 13 -8.60 -5.59 6.59
N ILE A 14 -8.01 -4.62 7.30
CA ILE A 14 -6.85 -4.83 8.16
C ILE A 14 -7.12 -4.13 9.50
N ASN A 15 -7.11 -4.91 10.56
CA ASN A 15 -7.11 -4.44 11.94
C ASN A 15 -6.08 -5.20 12.79
N ARG A 16 -5.89 -4.76 14.03
CA ARG A 16 -4.94 -5.37 14.98
C ARG A 16 -5.15 -6.89 15.09
N HIS A 17 -6.39 -7.34 15.27
CA HIS A 17 -6.72 -8.77 15.38
C HIS A 17 -6.32 -9.53 14.11
N SER A 18 -6.66 -9.01 12.93
CA SER A 18 -6.32 -9.63 11.65
C SER A 18 -4.81 -9.75 11.41
N LEU A 19 -4.01 -8.82 11.96
CA LEU A 19 -2.55 -8.87 11.92
C LEU A 19 -1.99 -9.90 12.89
N THR A 20 -2.56 -10.01 14.10
CA THR A 20 -2.21 -11.07 15.05
C THR A 20 -2.50 -12.46 14.45
N THR A 21 -3.67 -12.66 13.85
CA THR A 21 -3.98 -13.91 13.13
C THR A 21 -3.01 -14.14 11.98
N SER A 22 -2.73 -13.11 11.18
CA SER A 22 -1.79 -13.20 10.06
C SER A 22 -0.38 -13.56 10.52
N TYR A 23 0.07 -13.05 11.66
CA TYR A 23 1.35 -13.42 12.27
C TYR A 23 1.37 -14.91 12.61
N LEU A 24 0.33 -15.40 13.28
CA LEU A 24 0.21 -16.83 13.62
C LEU A 24 0.19 -17.70 12.36
N ASP A 25 -0.56 -17.32 11.32
CA ASP A 25 -0.62 -18.04 10.04
C ASP A 25 0.77 -18.17 9.39
N LEU A 26 1.57 -17.10 9.43
CA LEU A 26 2.94 -17.10 8.89
C LEU A 26 3.89 -17.96 9.74
N MET A 27 3.77 -17.89 11.07
CA MET A 27 4.63 -18.66 11.99
C MET A 27 4.29 -20.14 12.04
N SER A 28 3.03 -20.51 11.80
CA SER A 28 2.59 -21.90 11.71
C SER A 28 2.82 -22.51 10.32
N HIS A 29 3.26 -21.72 9.34
CA HIS A 29 3.46 -22.22 7.99
C HIS A 29 4.64 -23.17 7.91
N SER A 30 4.42 -24.32 7.29
CA SER A 30 5.46 -25.28 6.95
C SER A 30 5.29 -25.75 5.49
N GLY A 31 6.39 -26.19 4.90
CA GLY A 31 6.46 -26.60 3.50
C GLY A 31 6.82 -25.46 2.54
N THR A 32 6.77 -25.77 1.24
CA THR A 32 7.22 -24.86 0.16
C THR A 32 6.07 -24.25 -0.63
N SER A 33 4.84 -24.74 -0.43
CA SER A 33 3.66 -24.30 -1.18
C SER A 33 2.84 -23.30 -0.39
N LEU A 34 2.54 -22.16 -1.01
CA LEU A 34 1.77 -21.08 -0.40
C LEU A 34 0.33 -21.53 -0.08
N THR A 35 -0.07 -21.48 1.19
CA THR A 35 -1.46 -21.72 1.59
C THR A 35 -2.30 -20.44 1.43
N GLN A 36 -3.63 -20.60 1.46
CA GLN A 36 -4.54 -19.45 1.41
C GLN A 36 -4.35 -18.49 2.59
N SER A 37 -4.18 -19.01 3.81
CA SER A 37 -3.99 -18.19 5.02
C SER A 37 -2.70 -17.38 4.97
N VAL A 38 -1.59 -18.01 4.57
CA VAL A 38 -0.29 -17.35 4.36
C VAL A 38 -0.40 -16.28 3.27
N ALA A 39 -1.09 -16.57 2.17
CA ALA A 39 -1.29 -15.59 1.10
C ALA A 39 -2.07 -14.35 1.59
N ARG A 40 -3.10 -14.54 2.43
CA ARG A 40 -3.85 -13.44 3.07
C ARG A 40 -2.98 -12.67 4.05
N ALA A 41 -2.21 -13.38 4.87
CA ALA A 41 -1.30 -12.77 5.83
C ALA A 41 -0.24 -11.89 5.15
N MET A 42 0.40 -12.41 4.09
CA MET A 42 1.35 -11.65 3.28
C MET A 42 0.72 -10.41 2.66
N LEU A 43 -0.50 -10.50 2.12
CA LEU A 43 -1.20 -9.33 1.56
C LEU A 43 -1.38 -8.23 2.62
N ARG A 44 -1.82 -8.59 3.83
CA ARG A 44 -2.00 -7.62 4.92
C ARG A 44 -0.67 -7.00 5.35
N PHE A 45 0.35 -7.81 5.60
CA PHE A 45 1.66 -7.31 6.03
C PHE A 45 2.33 -6.44 4.97
N VAL A 46 2.30 -6.83 3.69
CA VAL A 46 2.85 -6.01 2.60
C VAL A 46 2.16 -4.65 2.53
N THR A 47 0.84 -4.59 2.70
CA THR A 47 0.10 -3.32 2.71
C THR A 47 0.54 -2.40 3.86
N VAL A 48 0.67 -2.92 5.09
CA VAL A 48 1.00 -2.08 6.25
C VAL A 48 2.49 -1.85 6.47
N THR A 49 3.36 -2.47 5.64
CA THR A 49 4.81 -2.27 5.67
C THR A 49 5.30 -1.62 4.39
N ALA A 50 5.53 -2.38 3.33
CA ALA A 50 6.10 -1.89 2.08
C ALA A 50 5.23 -0.80 1.42
N GLU A 51 3.91 -1.00 1.35
CA GLU A 51 3.04 0.01 0.72
C GLU A 51 2.85 1.24 1.61
N ALA A 52 2.80 1.09 2.93
CA ALA A 52 2.77 2.22 3.86
C ALA A 52 4.07 3.04 3.85
N LEU A 53 5.23 2.41 3.60
CA LEU A 53 6.50 3.11 3.40
C LEU A 53 6.50 3.93 2.10
N ARG A 54 5.94 3.38 1.02
CA ARG A 54 5.83 4.08 -0.27
C ARG A 54 4.80 5.20 -0.23
N PHE A 55 3.66 4.96 0.39
CA PHE A 55 2.48 5.82 0.34
C PHE A 55 2.04 6.29 1.72
N ARG A 56 2.28 7.58 1.99
CA ARG A 56 1.84 8.26 3.22
C ARG A 56 0.33 8.18 3.42
N GLN A 57 -0.44 8.09 2.33
CA GLN A 57 -1.89 7.87 2.39
C GLN A 57 -2.24 6.56 3.10
N ILE A 58 -1.62 5.45 2.71
CA ILE A 58 -1.84 4.14 3.32
C ILE A 58 -1.37 4.14 4.77
N GLN A 59 -0.19 4.73 5.06
CA GLN A 59 0.30 4.90 6.43
C GLN A 59 -0.70 5.65 7.31
N ARG A 60 -1.21 6.80 6.84
CA ARG A 60 -2.17 7.63 7.59
C ARG A 60 -3.52 6.92 7.77
N GLY A 61 -3.99 6.21 6.75
CA GLY A 61 -5.24 5.44 6.83
C GLY A 61 -5.13 4.26 7.80
N PHE A 62 -4.01 3.54 7.78
CA PHE A 62 -3.83 2.39 8.64
C PHE A 62 -3.56 2.76 10.10
N ARG A 63 -2.76 3.81 10.38
CA ARG A 63 -2.33 4.14 11.75
C ARG A 63 -3.50 4.32 12.73
N THR A 64 -4.63 4.85 12.27
CA THR A 64 -5.81 5.08 13.12
C THR A 64 -6.40 3.78 13.67
N THR A 65 -6.08 2.65 13.04
CA THR A 65 -6.52 1.31 13.45
C THR A 65 -5.65 0.72 14.56
N LEU A 66 -4.44 1.24 14.76
CA LEU A 66 -3.54 0.74 15.80
C LEU A 66 -3.97 1.23 17.19
N ASP A 67 -4.47 2.45 17.28
CA ASP A 67 -4.89 3.09 18.53
C ASP A 67 -6.36 2.77 18.89
N ASP A 68 -7.11 2.19 17.95
CA ASP A 68 -8.54 1.98 18.09
C ASP A 68 -8.85 0.61 18.74
N LEU A 69 -9.26 0.67 20.02
CA LEU A 69 -9.72 -0.50 20.78
C LEU A 69 -11.14 -0.96 20.38
N SER A 70 -11.88 -0.18 19.60
CA SER A 70 -13.23 -0.54 19.13
C SER A 70 -13.24 -1.59 18.01
N GLY A 71 -12.07 -1.97 17.49
CA GLY A 71 -11.96 -2.97 16.43
C GLY A 71 -12.24 -2.43 15.02
N ARG A 72 -12.24 -1.11 14.84
CA ARG A 72 -12.31 -0.48 13.52
C ARG A 72 -11.22 -1.04 12.61
N SER A 73 -11.56 -1.22 11.34
CA SER A 73 -10.62 -1.74 10.35
C SER A 73 -10.23 -0.65 9.37
N TYR A 74 -8.95 -0.62 9.02
CA TYR A 74 -8.51 0.00 7.78
C TYR A 74 -9.06 -0.82 6.61
N VAL A 75 -9.70 -0.15 5.66
CA VAL A 75 -10.21 -0.77 4.43
C VAL A 75 -9.40 -0.22 3.27
N MET A 76 -8.65 -1.07 2.58
CA MET A 76 -7.84 -0.66 1.45
C MET A 76 -8.76 -0.24 0.29
N THR A 77 -8.74 1.03 -0.04
CA THR A 77 -9.63 1.64 -1.03
C THR A 77 -9.16 1.35 -2.46
N ALA A 78 -10.02 1.63 -3.45
CA ALA A 78 -9.61 1.56 -4.86
C ALA A 78 -8.48 2.56 -5.18
N GLU A 79 -8.48 3.74 -4.52
CA GLU A 79 -7.43 4.75 -4.67
C GLU A 79 -6.09 4.26 -4.12
N ASP A 80 -6.09 3.60 -2.96
CA ASP A 80 -4.87 2.98 -2.41
C ASP A 80 -4.32 1.92 -3.36
N VAL A 81 -5.20 1.09 -3.94
CA VAL A 81 -4.79 0.10 -4.94
C VAL A 81 -4.21 0.78 -6.18
N ASP A 82 -4.85 1.81 -6.71
CA ASP A 82 -4.37 2.58 -7.87
C ASP A 82 -3.00 3.21 -7.60
N LEU A 83 -2.77 3.76 -6.41
CA LEU A 83 -1.44 4.25 -5.99
C LEU A 83 -0.39 3.15 -6.07
N THR A 84 -0.64 1.99 -5.44
CA THR A 84 0.34 0.89 -5.45
C THR A 84 0.63 0.35 -6.85
N LEU A 85 -0.36 0.34 -7.75
CA LEU A 85 -0.19 -0.12 -9.13
C LEU A 85 0.56 0.88 -10.01
N ASN A 86 0.64 2.15 -9.62
CA ASN A 86 1.30 3.20 -10.38
C ASN A 86 2.60 3.70 -9.72
N TRP A 87 3.13 3.01 -8.71
CA TRP A 87 4.35 3.44 -8.00
C TRP A 87 5.53 3.73 -8.93
N GLY A 88 5.78 2.86 -9.93
CA GLY A 88 6.86 3.07 -10.90
C GLY A 88 6.65 4.31 -11.78
N ARG A 89 5.42 4.53 -12.26
CA ARG A 89 5.08 5.72 -13.06
C ARG A 89 5.13 7.01 -12.26
N LEU A 90 4.70 6.96 -10.99
CA LEU A 90 4.84 8.07 -10.06
C LEU A 90 6.31 8.39 -9.82
N SER A 91 7.15 7.35 -9.67
CA SER A 91 8.58 7.51 -9.42
C SER A 91 9.33 8.16 -10.57
N SER A 92 8.86 7.99 -11.82
CA SER A 92 9.46 8.65 -12.99
C SER A 92 9.00 10.09 -13.19
N VAL A 93 7.80 10.47 -12.71
CA VAL A 93 7.22 11.81 -12.97
C VAL A 93 7.50 12.78 -11.83
N LEU A 94 7.45 12.34 -10.58
CA LEU A 94 7.59 13.21 -9.42
C LEU A 94 8.96 13.93 -9.31
N PRO A 95 10.10 13.35 -9.76
CA PRO A 95 11.38 14.08 -9.78
C PRO A 95 11.37 15.34 -10.65
N ASP A 96 10.55 15.38 -11.71
CA ASP A 96 10.44 16.51 -12.64
C ASP A 96 9.42 17.57 -12.16
N TYR A 97 8.92 17.44 -10.93
CA TYR A 97 8.03 18.43 -10.33
C TYR A 97 8.81 19.70 -9.98
N HIS A 98 8.42 20.83 -10.57
CA HIS A 98 9.04 22.13 -10.42
C HIS A 98 8.03 23.23 -10.06
N GLY A 99 6.97 22.86 -9.34
CA GLY A 99 5.93 23.79 -8.86
C GLY A 99 4.73 23.93 -9.78
N GLN A 100 4.45 22.93 -10.63
CA GLN A 100 3.24 22.91 -11.44
C GLN A 100 1.98 22.86 -10.56
N ASP A 101 0.89 23.50 -11.00
CA ASP A 101 -0.37 23.55 -10.24
C ASP A 101 -0.96 22.16 -9.96
N SER A 102 -0.72 21.20 -10.86
CA SER A 102 -1.13 19.82 -10.67
C SER A 102 -0.19 18.83 -11.34
N VAL A 103 -0.18 17.60 -10.82
CA VAL A 103 0.53 16.46 -11.40
C VAL A 103 -0.48 15.38 -11.73
N ARG A 104 -0.42 14.83 -12.95
CA ARG A 104 -1.31 13.76 -13.40
C ARG A 104 -0.52 12.57 -13.92
N VAL A 105 -0.76 11.40 -13.35
CA VAL A 105 -0.14 10.13 -13.76
C VAL A 105 -1.24 9.11 -14.01
N GLY A 106 -1.65 9.00 -15.28
CA GLY A 106 -2.78 8.15 -15.67
C GLY A 106 -4.08 8.58 -14.99
N ARG A 107 -4.59 7.72 -14.09
CA ARG A 107 -5.82 7.95 -13.32
C ARG A 107 -5.59 8.77 -12.04
N ILE A 108 -4.34 8.90 -11.59
CA ILE A 108 -4.00 9.62 -10.37
C ILE A 108 -3.78 11.09 -10.71
N SER A 109 -4.35 11.98 -9.90
CA SER A 109 -4.16 13.42 -10.00
C SER A 109 -3.90 14.01 -8.62
N PHE A 110 -2.84 14.82 -8.52
CA PHE A 110 -2.53 15.64 -7.36
C PHE A 110 -2.72 17.10 -7.72
N GLY A 111 -3.68 17.77 -7.08
CA GLY A 111 -3.99 19.18 -7.35
C GLY A 111 -3.14 20.19 -6.58
N SER A 112 -2.11 19.73 -5.85
CA SER A 112 -1.16 20.59 -5.14
C SER A 112 0.03 19.77 -4.61
N ILE A 113 1.11 20.45 -4.19
CA ILE A 113 2.22 19.81 -3.48
C ILE A 113 1.76 19.11 -2.19
N ASN A 114 0.78 19.66 -1.47
CA ASN A 114 0.23 19.04 -0.27
C ASN A 114 -0.50 17.74 -0.59
N ALA A 115 -1.12 17.62 -1.77
CA ALA A 115 -1.71 16.36 -2.21
C ALA A 115 -0.63 15.31 -2.53
N ILE A 116 0.49 15.71 -3.15
CA ILE A 116 1.65 14.83 -3.40
C ILE A 116 2.21 14.32 -2.06
N LEU A 117 2.57 15.24 -1.17
CA LEU A 117 3.11 14.91 0.16
C LEU A 117 2.09 14.14 1.00
N GLY A 118 0.80 14.43 0.88
CA GLY A 118 -0.26 13.69 1.57
C GLY A 118 -0.40 12.24 1.11
N SER A 119 0.11 11.90 -0.08
CA SER A 119 -0.12 10.61 -0.73
C SER A 119 1.14 9.75 -0.85
N VAL A 120 2.25 10.34 -1.29
CA VAL A 120 3.52 9.65 -1.61
C VAL A 120 4.59 10.03 -0.59
N ALA A 121 5.34 9.03 -0.12
CA ALA A 121 6.45 9.20 0.82
C ALA A 121 7.79 8.78 0.21
N LEU A 122 7.84 7.64 -0.47
CA LEU A 122 9.05 7.09 -1.08
C LEU A 122 8.79 6.71 -2.54
N ILE A 123 9.76 7.01 -3.39
CA ILE A 123 9.77 6.67 -4.81
C ILE A 123 11.02 5.85 -5.16
N LEU A 124 10.98 5.13 -6.28
CA LEU A 124 12.16 4.53 -6.86
C LEU A 124 13.15 5.62 -7.31
N ASN A 125 14.43 5.27 -7.35
CA ASN A 125 15.42 6.06 -8.08
C ASN A 125 15.35 5.68 -9.57
N CYS A 126 14.91 6.61 -10.40
CA CYS A 126 14.74 6.41 -11.84
C CYS A 126 15.84 7.07 -12.70
N HIS A 127 16.91 7.62 -12.10
CA HIS A 127 17.92 8.40 -12.83
C HIS A 127 18.92 7.58 -13.68
N HIS A 128 18.91 6.24 -13.58
CA HIS A 128 19.86 5.38 -14.32
C HIS A 128 19.48 5.06 -15.78
N HIS A 129 18.45 5.68 -16.34
CA HIS A 129 18.03 5.45 -17.74
C HIS A 129 18.63 6.43 -18.78
N ALA A 130 19.66 7.20 -18.41
CA ALA A 130 20.31 8.19 -19.28
C ALA A 130 21.82 7.93 -19.48
N SER A 131 22.20 6.67 -19.68
CA SER A 131 23.56 6.27 -20.07
C SER A 131 23.54 5.45 -21.34
#